data_AF-G1C1N8-F1
#
_entry.id   AF-G1C1N8-F1
#
_cell.length_a   1.000
_cell.length_b   1.000
_cell.length_c   1.000
_cell.angle_alpha   90.00
_cell.angle_beta   90.00
_cell.angle_gamma   90.00
#
_symmetry.space_group_name_H-M   'P 1'
#
loop_
_entity.id
_entity.type
_entity.pdbx_description
1 polymer ?
#
loop_
_entity_poly.entity_id
_entity_poly.type
_entity_poly.pdbx_seq_one_letter_code
_entity_poly.pdbx_strand_id
1 'polypeptide(L)' 'MASPSCFHSEDEDSLKGCEMYVQKHGIQQVLKECIVHLCVAKPDRPLRFLREHFEKLEK' A
#
# COMPACT_ATOMS: atom_id res chain seq x y z
N MET A 1 -9.05 40.52 3.72
CA MET A 1 -7.91 39.58 3.70
C MET A 1 -8.50 38.19 3.82
N ALA A 2 -8.48 37.38 2.75
CA ALA A 2 -8.99 36.00 2.79
C ALA A 2 -7.87 35.10 3.33
N SER A 3 -8.07 34.51 4.51
CA SER A 3 -7.14 33.56 5.12
C SER A 3 -7.11 32.27 4.31
N PRO A 4 -5.95 31.82 3.79
CA PRO A 4 -5.84 30.54 3.10
C PRO A 4 -5.25 29.50 4.06
N SER A 5 -6.05 28.89 4.94
CA SER A 5 -5.52 27.83 5.82
C SER A 5 -6.56 26.97 6.54
N CYS A 6 -7.77 26.80 6.00
CA CYS A 6 -8.72 25.83 6.58
C CYS A 6 -8.74 24.46 5.85
N PHE A 7 -8.18 24.36 4.64
CA PHE A 7 -8.14 23.13 3.85
C PHE A 7 -6.86 22.30 4.05
N HIS A 8 -5.93 22.70 4.93
CA HIS A 8 -4.66 21.97 5.09
C HIS A 8 -4.71 20.90 6.20
N SER A 9 -5.64 21.02 7.15
CA SER A 9 -5.57 20.22 8.38
C SER A 9 -6.28 18.86 8.28
N GLU A 10 -7.41 18.77 7.58
CA GLU A 10 -8.17 17.51 7.46
C GLU A 10 -7.46 16.50 6.54
N ASP A 11 -6.79 17.00 5.50
CA ASP A 11 -5.96 16.19 4.61
C ASP A 11 -4.67 15.73 5.30
N GLU A 12 -4.02 16.55 6.13
CA GLU A 12 -2.81 16.13 6.87
C GLU A 12 -3.12 15.03 7.91
N ASP A 13 -4.20 15.16 8.67
CA ASP A 13 -4.62 14.10 9.61
C ASP A 13 -5.02 12.82 8.88
N SER A 14 -5.67 12.95 7.72
CA SER A 14 -5.99 11.81 6.84
C SER A 14 -4.74 11.14 6.29
N LEU A 15 -3.74 11.91 5.85
CA LEU A 15 -2.46 11.41 5.35
C LEU A 15 -1.65 10.72 6.44
N LYS A 16 -1.62 11.29 7.65
CA LYS A 16 -0.95 10.71 8.81
C LYS A 16 -1.61 9.39 9.23
N GLY A 17 -2.95 9.32 9.18
CA GLY A 17 -3.70 8.09 9.38
C GLY A 17 -3.35 7.02 8.32
N CYS A 18 -3.24 7.41 7.06
CA CYS A 18 -2.83 6.52 5.98
C CYS A 18 -1.41 5.99 6.20
N GLU A 19 -0.46 6.85 6.56
CA GLU A 19 0.93 6.45 6.79
C GLU A 19 1.06 5.48 7.97
N MET A 20 0.36 5.75 9.07
CA MET A 20 0.32 4.82 10.20
C MET A 20 -0.32 3.49 9.84
N TYR A 21 -1.39 3.48 9.03
CA TYR A 21 -2.02 2.24 8.57
C TYR A 21 -1.04 1.41 7.71
N VAL A 22 -0.35 2.06 6.78
CA VAL A 22 0.67 1.44 5.93
C VAL A 22 1.79 0.84 6.76
N GLN A 23 2.30 1.57 7.76
CA GLN A 23 3.35 1.07 8.66
C GLN A 23 2.85 -0.07 9.56
N LYS A 24 1.69 0.10 10.21
CA LYS A 24 1.09 -0.88 11.11
C LYS A 24 0.85 -2.22 10.44
N HIS A 25 0.37 -2.20 9.21
CA HIS A 25 0.08 -3.40 8.43
C HIS A 25 1.24 -3.84 7.53
N GLY A 26 2.40 -3.16 7.59
CA GLY A 26 3.57 -3.49 6.77
C GLY A 26 3.31 -3.44 5.26
N ILE A 27 2.36 -2.62 4.80
CA ILE A 27 1.86 -2.65 3.42
C ILE A 27 2.98 -2.39 2.41
N GLN A 28 3.90 -1.46 2.73
CA GLN A 28 5.06 -1.19 1.88
C GLN A 28 5.93 -2.44 1.65
N GLN A 29 6.15 -3.23 2.70
CA GLN A 29 6.96 -4.44 2.60
C GLN A 29 6.28 -5.48 1.73
N VAL A 30 4.99 -5.72 1.97
CA VAL A 30 4.19 -6.70 1.20
C VAL A 30 4.17 -6.35 -0.28
N LEU A 31 3.93 -5.07 -0.62
CA LEU A 31 3.93 -4.62 -2.02
C LEU A 31 5.31 -4.74 -2.66
N LYS A 32 6.38 -4.45 -1.92
CA LYS A 32 7.76 -4.59 -2.42
C LYS A 32 8.07 -6.06 -2.73
N GLU A 33 7.72 -6.98 -1.85
CA GLU A 33 7.91 -8.42 -2.06
C GLU A 33 7.09 -8.93 -3.25
N CYS A 34 5.85 -8.46 -3.41
CA CYS A 34 5.01 -8.75 -4.57
C CYS A 34 5.70 -8.36 -5.89
N ILE A 35 6.29 -7.16 -5.97
CA ILE A 35 7.01 -6.70 -7.16
C ILE A 35 8.22 -7.60 -7.43
N VAL A 36 9.03 -7.90 -6.40
CA VAL A 36 10.20 -8.77 -6.54
C VAL A 36 9.79 -10.16 -7.05
N HIS A 37 8.77 -10.77 -6.45
CA HIS A 37 8.28 -12.09 -6.86
C HIS A 37 7.74 -12.08 -8.29
N LEU A 38 7.01 -11.05 -8.71
CA LEU A 38 6.56 -10.90 -10.09
C LEU A 38 7.72 -10.76 -11.07
N CYS A 39 8.74 -9.96 -10.72
CA CYS A 39 9.91 -9.76 -11.57
C CYS A 39 10.78 -11.02 -11.70
N VAL A 40 10.85 -11.85 -10.65
CA VAL A 40 11.59 -13.12 -10.66
C VAL A 40 10.82 -14.19 -11.43
N ALA A 41 9.53 -14.37 -11.13
CA ALA A 41 8.73 -15.44 -11.72
C ALA A 41 8.24 -15.14 -13.14
N LYS A 42 8.09 -13.85 -13.50
CA LYS A 42 7.54 -13.37 -14.78
C LYS A 42 6.34 -14.19 -15.28
N PRO A 43 5.29 -14.38 -14.47
CA PRO A 43 4.16 -15.21 -14.87
C PRO A 43 3.36 -14.55 -16.00
N ASP A 44 2.77 -15.34 -16.90
CA ASP A 44 1.83 -14.85 -17.92
C ASP A 44 0.57 -14.20 -17.32
N ARG A 45 0.25 -14.53 -16.07
CA ARG A 45 -0.93 -14.03 -15.34
C ARG A 45 -0.53 -13.43 -13.98
N PRO A 46 0.02 -12.20 -13.94
CA PRO A 46 0.52 -11.56 -12.72
C PRO A 46 -0.55 -11.38 -11.63
N LEU A 47 -1.79 -11.05 -12.01
CA LEU A 47 -2.88 -10.86 -11.04
C LEU A 47 -3.28 -12.17 -10.34
N ARG A 48 -3.24 -13.29 -11.05
CA ARG A 48 -3.53 -14.61 -10.46
C ARG A 48 -2.44 -15.00 -9.47
N PHE A 49 -1.18 -14.76 -9.82
CA PHE A 49 -0.03 -15.01 -8.96
C PHE A 49 -0.11 -14.19 -7.66
N LEU A 50 -0.43 -12.88 -7.78
CA LEU A 50 -0.63 -12.02 -6.60
C LEU A 50 -1.74 -12.55 -5.69
N ARG A 51 -2.90 -12.90 -6.24
CA ARG A 51 -4.01 -13.46 -5.45
C ARG A 51 -3.57 -14.71 -4.66
N GLU A 52 -2.92 -15.66 -5.33
CA GLU A 52 -2.41 -16.89 -4.68
C GLU A 52 -1.31 -16.58 -3.64
N HIS A 53 -0.54 -15.51 -3.82
CA HIS A 53 0.45 -15.05 -2.85
C HIS A 53 -0.21 -14.44 -1.60
N PHE A 54 -1.20 -13.56 -1.77
CA PHE A 54 -1.96 -12.98 -0.66
C PHE A 54 -2.77 -14.02 0.12
N GLU A 55 -3.40 -14.99 -0.56
CA GLU A 55 -4.08 -16.12 0.10
C GLU A 55 -3.14 -16.96 0.98
N LYS A 56 -1.84 -17.03 0.65
CA LYS A 56 -0.84 -17.71 1.48
C LYS A 56 -0.39 -16.86 2.67
N LEU A 57 -0.35 -15.54 2.53
CA LEU A 57 0.00 -14.61 3.61
C LEU A 57 -1.13 -14.45 4.64
N GLU A 58 -2.37 -14.76 4.26
CA GLU A 58 -3.54 -14.75 5.16
C GLU A 58 -3.64 -16.00 6.07
N LYS A 59 -2.74 -16.98 5.91
CA LYS A 59 -2.64 -18.19 6.76
C LYS A 59 -1.62 -18.03 7.87
#